data_AF-A0A1V9A7W5-F1
#
_entry.id   AF-A0A1V9A7W5-F1
#
_cell.length_a   1.000
_cell.length_b   1.000
_cell.length_c   1.000
_cell.angle_alpha   90.00
_cell.angle_beta   90.00
_cell.angle_gamma   90.00
#
_symmetry.space_group_name_H-M   'P 1'
#
loop_
_entity.id
_entity.type
_entity.pdbx_description
1 polymer ?
#
loop_
_entity_poly.entity_id
_entity_poly.type
_entity_poly.pdbx_seq_one_letter_code
_entity_poly.pdbx_strand_id
1 'polypeptide(L)'
;MSMQGSRWIDPAPLEVERPRLPWWTLLPRWAQVVALPFVLMWLVVWLLVQVGRLLWRYPLTLVAAVLVGWVQLATGWWGLAFTLLAVVVVLGVWWRVHLGSFTRSVVVQVRTERRRFGVYACQWRAVMRLSGLVKAHRAKEYRPALGLVRSHGWRDRVRVRMVKGQSPQDWELRADNLAHAFHARSCRVRVRKPGRLELDFLHRDPLTHPVPVPALAESDDGVDLRKITVGRTETGKPWRIRLLGRHLLGVGVTGAGKGSLLWALVWALAPLIRTGRVRLVGIDPKGGMELGQAPEVFRRVVFDNGPDAVALLEEIAATVKERATRYRGAVRSWSAATGDPFIVLVVDELADVLAYQPDKQLRERANRAMQTITSQGRAPGVAVVGFVQDPRKEVVSFRHLFPTRVAMRLDEKAQVDMVLGDGAREQGAAAHEISEHTPGVAWTKDEGQREPLRARAFHITDTDLDTLASFAAGRLVRRAQVLPFPDQSMPWTERDAA
;
A
#
# COMPACT_ATOMS: atom_id res chain seq x y z
N MET A 1 -23.50 -49.68 -67.87
CA MET A 1 -24.42 -49.72 -66.72
C MET A 1 -23.95 -48.67 -65.72
N SER A 2 -24.38 -47.40 -65.84
CA SER A 2 -25.60 -46.83 -65.21
C SER A 2 -25.66 -47.14 -63.70
N MET A 3 -25.70 -46.19 -62.76
CA MET A 3 -26.51 -44.99 -62.77
C MET A 3 -25.89 -43.86 -61.92
N GLN A 4 -26.09 -42.63 -62.37
CA GLN A 4 -26.22 -41.47 -61.52
C GLN A 4 -27.33 -41.72 -60.48
N GLY A 5 -27.06 -41.41 -59.21
CA GLY A 5 -28.02 -41.54 -58.12
C GLY A 5 -27.87 -40.39 -57.13
N SER A 6 -28.53 -39.27 -57.47
CA SER A 6 -28.94 -38.14 -56.64
C SER A 6 -28.43 -38.05 -55.19
N ARG A 7 -27.70 -36.96 -54.94
CA ARG A 7 -27.49 -36.32 -53.64
C ARG A 7 -28.84 -35.84 -53.09
N TRP A 8 -29.57 -36.71 -52.39
CA TRP A 8 -30.67 -36.29 -51.51
C TRP A 8 -30.06 -35.83 -50.20
N ILE A 9 -30.15 -34.52 -49.98
CA ILE A 9 -30.00 -33.88 -48.67
C ILE A 9 -31.27 -34.25 -47.92
N ASP A 10 -31.20 -35.18 -46.97
CA ASP A 10 -32.26 -35.31 -45.98
C ASP A 10 -32.33 -33.98 -45.22
N PRO A 11 -33.46 -33.25 -45.24
CA PRO A 11 -33.66 -32.21 -44.24
C PRO A 11 -33.71 -32.93 -42.90
N ALA A 12 -32.83 -32.54 -41.98
CA ALA A 12 -32.91 -32.98 -40.59
C ALA A 12 -34.38 -32.89 -40.16
N PRO A 13 -35.02 -33.99 -39.72
CA PRO A 13 -36.34 -33.88 -39.15
C PRO A 13 -36.19 -32.94 -37.97
N LEU A 14 -36.97 -31.86 -37.97
CA LEU A 14 -37.12 -30.96 -36.84
C LEU A 14 -37.20 -31.80 -35.56
N GLU A 15 -36.08 -31.90 -34.82
CA GLU A 15 -36.09 -32.29 -33.42
C GLU A 15 -36.81 -31.17 -32.70
N VAL A 16 -38.14 -31.25 -32.71
CA VAL A 16 -38.96 -30.57 -31.74
C VAL A 16 -38.54 -31.16 -30.41
N GLU A 17 -37.64 -30.47 -29.70
CA GLU A 17 -37.33 -30.75 -28.30
C GLU A 17 -38.68 -30.86 -27.60
N ARG A 18 -39.08 -32.09 -27.24
CA ARG A 18 -40.27 -32.29 -26.42
C ARG A 18 -40.06 -31.43 -25.18
N PRO A 19 -41.04 -30.59 -24.78
CA PRO A 19 -40.91 -29.82 -23.56
C PRO A 19 -40.52 -30.80 -22.46
N ARG A 20 -39.34 -30.59 -21.84
CA ARG A 20 -38.87 -31.39 -20.70
C ARG A 20 -39.76 -31.04 -19.52
N LEU A 21 -40.99 -31.53 -19.54
CA LEU A 21 -41.88 -31.48 -18.40
C LEU A 21 -41.17 -32.27 -17.29
N PRO A 22 -41.10 -31.74 -16.07
CA PRO A 22 -40.38 -32.41 -15.00
C PRO A 22 -40.99 -33.80 -14.80
N TRP A 23 -40.15 -34.81 -14.59
CA TRP A 23 -40.54 -36.24 -14.52
C TRP A 23 -41.76 -36.53 -13.61
N TRP A 24 -42.03 -35.67 -12.61
CA TRP A 24 -43.18 -35.75 -11.73
C TRP A 24 -44.54 -35.55 -12.42
N THR A 25 -44.60 -34.95 -13.62
CA THR A 25 -45.86 -34.72 -14.35
C THR A 25 -46.32 -35.97 -15.07
N LEU A 26 -45.42 -36.95 -15.24
CA LEU A 26 -45.71 -38.27 -15.82
C LEU A 26 -46.15 -39.29 -14.76
N LEU A 27 -46.10 -38.93 -13.47
CA LEU A 27 -46.58 -39.78 -12.38
C LEU A 27 -48.12 -39.82 -12.36
N PRO A 28 -48.72 -40.97 -12.06
CA PRO A 28 -50.16 -41.06 -11.80
C PRO A 28 -50.60 -40.05 -10.73
N ARG A 29 -51.78 -39.43 -10.90
CA ARG A 29 -52.30 -38.40 -9.97
C ARG A 29 -52.33 -38.86 -8.51
N TRP A 30 -52.60 -40.15 -8.25
CA TRP A 30 -52.58 -40.70 -6.90
C TRP A 30 -51.17 -40.65 -6.27
N ALA A 31 -50.11 -40.88 -7.05
CA ALA A 31 -48.72 -40.80 -6.57
C ALA A 31 -48.29 -39.35 -6.30
N GLN A 32 -48.81 -38.38 -7.05
CA GLN A 32 -48.60 -36.95 -6.79
C GLN A 32 -49.26 -36.50 -5.47
N VAL A 33 -50.48 -36.98 -5.19
CA VAL A 33 -51.20 -36.68 -3.94
C VAL A 33 -50.49 -37.31 -2.74
N VAL A 34 -49.99 -38.54 -2.88
CA VAL A 34 -49.23 -39.23 -1.83
C VAL A 34 -47.86 -38.57 -1.59
N ALA A 35 -47.19 -38.06 -2.62
CA ALA A 35 -45.91 -37.37 -2.49
C ALA A 35 -46.02 -35.94 -1.92
N LEU A 36 -47.17 -35.28 -2.11
CA LEU A 36 -47.42 -33.91 -1.65
C LEU A 36 -47.09 -33.68 -0.16
N PRO A 37 -47.56 -34.48 0.82
CA PRO A 37 -47.22 -34.28 2.23
C PRO A 37 -45.73 -34.45 2.53
N PHE A 38 -45.03 -35.36 1.84
CA PHE A 38 -43.58 -35.53 2.01
C PHE A 38 -42.79 -34.36 1.43
N VAL A 39 -43.21 -33.83 0.28
CA VAL A 39 -42.64 -32.63 -0.32
C VAL A 39 -42.90 -31.41 0.55
N LEU A 40 -44.11 -31.27 1.10
CA LEU A 40 -44.48 -30.20 2.02
C LEU A 40 -43.64 -30.28 3.31
N MET A 41 -43.50 -31.47 3.89
CA MET A 41 -42.67 -31.72 5.06
C MET A 41 -41.20 -31.41 4.77
N TRP A 42 -40.66 -31.84 3.62
CA TRP A 42 -39.31 -31.51 3.20
C TRP A 42 -39.12 -30.00 3.01
N LEU A 43 -40.09 -29.31 2.40
CA LEU A 43 -40.10 -27.85 2.25
C LEU A 43 -40.11 -27.15 3.60
N VAL A 44 -40.93 -27.60 4.55
CA VAL A 44 -40.99 -27.07 5.91
C VAL A 44 -39.65 -27.27 6.63
N VAL A 45 -39.08 -28.47 6.60
CA VAL A 45 -37.77 -28.76 7.20
C VAL A 45 -36.67 -27.93 6.52
N TRP A 46 -36.69 -27.80 5.19
CA TRP A 46 -35.75 -26.97 4.46
C TRP A 46 -35.88 -25.49 4.84
N LEU A 47 -37.11 -24.97 4.93
CA LEU A 47 -37.40 -23.60 5.35
C LEU A 47 -36.91 -23.36 6.78
N LEU A 48 -37.19 -24.28 7.71
CA LEU A 48 -36.73 -24.22 9.10
C LEU A 48 -35.19 -24.21 9.19
N VAL A 49 -34.50 -25.01 8.37
CA VAL A 49 -33.03 -25.00 8.30
C VAL A 49 -32.49 -23.68 7.72
N GLN A 50 -33.14 -23.11 6.71
CA GLN A 50 -32.74 -21.81 6.15
C GLN A 50 -32.97 -20.67 7.14
N VAL A 51 -34.13 -20.68 7.83
CA VAL A 51 -34.44 -19.75 8.90
C VAL A 51 -33.44 -19.92 10.04
N GLY A 52 -33.14 -21.15 10.49
CA GLY A 52 -32.09 -21.43 11.48
C GLY A 52 -30.70 -20.91 11.10
N ARG A 53 -30.30 -21.04 9.83
CA ARG A 53 -29.04 -20.45 9.33
C ARG A 53 -29.08 -18.93 9.29
N LEU A 54 -30.22 -18.34 8.95
CA LEU A 54 -30.41 -16.89 8.96
C LEU A 54 -30.35 -16.35 10.40
N LEU A 55 -31.02 -17.03 11.33
CA LEU A 55 -31.03 -16.77 12.77
C LEU A 55 -29.62 -16.79 13.36
N TRP A 56 -28.85 -17.85 13.08
CA TRP A 56 -27.47 -17.97 13.54
C TRP A 56 -26.55 -16.89 12.95
N ARG A 57 -26.82 -16.45 11.72
CA ARG A 57 -25.91 -15.58 10.98
C ARG A 57 -26.20 -14.09 11.14
N TYR A 58 -27.45 -13.71 11.44
CA TYR A 58 -27.86 -12.31 11.61
C TYR A 58 -28.79 -12.15 12.84
N PRO A 59 -28.29 -12.40 14.06
CA PRO A 59 -29.11 -12.29 15.28
C PRO A 59 -29.70 -10.88 15.44
N LEU A 60 -28.96 -9.84 15.03
CA LEU A 60 -29.40 -8.45 15.10
C LEU A 60 -30.60 -8.12 14.20
N THR A 61 -30.68 -8.68 12.99
CA THR A 61 -31.81 -8.41 12.09
C THR A 61 -33.08 -9.08 12.58
N LEU A 62 -32.94 -10.26 13.21
CA LEU A 62 -34.07 -10.93 13.84
C LEU A 62 -34.56 -10.17 15.07
N VAL A 63 -33.65 -9.78 15.96
CA VAL A 63 -34.01 -8.97 17.15
C VAL A 63 -34.71 -7.69 16.69
N ALA A 64 -34.21 -7.01 15.67
CA ALA A 64 -34.87 -5.83 15.12
C ALA A 64 -36.26 -6.15 14.55
N ALA A 65 -36.42 -7.24 13.78
CA ALA A 65 -37.72 -7.62 13.21
C ALA A 65 -38.74 -8.03 14.28
N VAL A 66 -38.32 -8.79 15.29
CA VAL A 66 -39.16 -9.18 16.44
C VAL A 66 -39.56 -7.95 17.25
N LEU A 67 -38.63 -7.02 17.46
CA LEU A 67 -38.87 -5.79 18.22
C LEU A 67 -39.80 -4.84 17.47
N VAL A 68 -39.67 -4.74 16.13
CA VAL A 68 -40.63 -4.04 15.26
C VAL A 68 -42.01 -4.69 15.33
N GLY A 69 -42.10 -6.02 15.24
CA GLY A 69 -43.37 -6.75 15.35
C GLY A 69 -44.02 -6.59 16.73
N TRP A 70 -43.21 -6.62 17.79
CA TRP A 70 -43.68 -6.41 19.16
C TRP A 70 -44.20 -4.99 19.39
N VAL A 71 -43.46 -3.96 18.95
CA VAL A 71 -43.90 -2.56 19.02
C VAL A 71 -45.18 -2.36 18.22
N GLN A 72 -45.28 -2.96 17.03
CA GLN A 72 -46.49 -2.91 16.21
C GLN A 72 -47.70 -3.54 16.91
N LEU A 73 -47.53 -4.69 17.55
CA LEU A 73 -48.61 -5.37 18.29
C LEU A 73 -49.00 -4.61 19.56
N ALA A 74 -48.04 -4.00 20.24
CA ALA A 74 -48.28 -3.30 21.51
C ALA A 74 -48.85 -1.88 21.33
N THR A 75 -48.48 -1.18 20.26
CA THR A 75 -48.77 0.26 20.11
C THR A 75 -49.51 0.62 18.82
N GLY A 76 -49.77 -0.37 17.95
CA GLY A 76 -50.38 -0.16 16.65
C GLY A 76 -49.45 0.53 15.64
N TRP A 77 -49.99 0.80 14.44
CA TRP A 77 -49.23 1.38 13.32
C TRP A 77 -48.68 2.78 13.63
N TRP A 78 -49.41 3.59 14.40
CA TRP A 78 -48.97 4.93 14.79
C TRP A 78 -47.81 4.88 15.79
N GLY A 79 -47.86 4.00 16.78
CA GLY A 79 -46.75 3.83 17.73
C GLY A 79 -45.49 3.29 17.06
N LEU A 80 -45.62 2.38 16.09
CA LEU A 80 -44.50 1.95 15.26
C LEU A 80 -43.93 3.13 14.45
N ALA A 81 -44.77 3.95 13.83
CA ALA A 81 -44.34 5.12 13.05
C ALA A 81 -43.56 6.13 13.91
N PHE A 82 -44.04 6.46 15.11
CA PHE A 82 -43.33 7.35 16.05
C PHE A 82 -42.01 6.73 16.53
N THR A 83 -41.97 5.43 16.78
CA THR A 83 -40.74 4.73 17.20
C THR A 83 -39.70 4.74 16.07
N LEU A 84 -40.11 4.48 14.83
CA LEU A 84 -39.23 4.58 13.66
C LEU A 84 -38.74 6.01 13.45
N LEU A 85 -39.62 7.01 13.59
CA LEU A 85 -39.24 8.42 13.51
C LEU A 85 -38.22 8.78 14.60
N ALA A 86 -38.42 8.36 15.84
CA ALA A 86 -37.48 8.57 16.93
C ALA A 86 -36.11 7.92 16.64
N VAL A 87 -36.09 6.69 16.11
CA VAL A 87 -34.85 6.04 15.68
C VAL A 87 -34.15 6.83 14.57
N VAL A 88 -34.89 7.32 13.57
CA VAL A 88 -34.34 8.17 12.50
C VAL A 88 -33.76 9.46 13.06
N VAL A 89 -34.46 10.11 14.00
CA VAL A 89 -33.97 11.32 14.67
C VAL A 89 -32.69 11.03 15.45
N VAL A 90 -32.63 9.95 16.23
CA VAL A 90 -31.42 9.54 16.98
C VAL A 90 -30.27 9.24 16.03
N LEU A 91 -30.50 8.52 14.94
CA LEU A 91 -29.48 8.26 13.91
C LEU A 91 -29.03 9.55 13.23
N GLY A 92 -29.94 10.49 12.98
CA GLY A 92 -29.65 11.81 12.41
C GLY A 92 -28.84 12.70 13.35
N VAL A 93 -29.17 12.71 14.65
CA VAL A 93 -28.39 13.39 15.69
C VAL A 93 -27.02 12.75 15.82
N TRP A 94 -26.93 11.42 15.86
CA TRP A 94 -25.65 10.71 15.91
C TRP A 94 -24.78 11.00 14.68
N TRP A 95 -25.38 11.03 13.49
CA TRP A 95 -24.70 11.40 12.25
C TRP A 95 -24.16 12.83 12.27
N ARG A 96 -24.93 13.79 12.80
CA ARG A 96 -24.49 15.19 12.94
C ARG A 96 -23.41 15.38 14.00
N VAL A 97 -23.58 14.81 15.18
CA VAL A 97 -22.70 15.05 16.34
C VAL A 97 -21.42 14.21 16.25
N HIS A 98 -21.51 12.97 15.74
CA HIS A 98 -20.37 12.05 15.65
C HIS A 98 -20.30 11.34 14.30
N LEU A 99 -20.16 12.13 13.22
CA LEU A 99 -20.00 11.67 11.84
C LEU A 99 -18.99 10.51 11.70
N GLY A 100 -17.84 10.58 12.38
CA GLY A 100 -16.80 9.54 12.32
C GLY A 100 -17.19 8.21 12.96
N SER A 101 -17.99 8.23 14.03
CA SER A 101 -18.48 7.02 14.69
C SER A 101 -19.64 6.39 13.91
N PHE A 102 -20.59 7.22 13.46
CA PHE A 102 -21.72 6.79 12.65
C PHE A 102 -21.27 6.14 11.33
N THR A 103 -20.33 6.76 10.62
CA THR A 103 -19.80 6.21 9.36
C THR A 103 -19.09 4.87 9.58
N ARG A 104 -18.29 4.74 10.64
CA ARG A 104 -17.56 3.51 10.97
C ARG A 104 -18.49 2.36 11.35
N SER A 105 -19.58 2.64 12.04
CA SER A 105 -20.48 1.63 12.60
C SER A 105 -21.62 1.28 11.65
N VAL A 106 -22.30 2.28 11.08
CA VAL A 106 -23.51 2.07 10.26
C VAL A 106 -23.16 1.99 8.78
N VAL A 107 -22.54 3.04 8.21
CA VAL A 107 -22.29 3.13 6.76
C VAL A 107 -21.38 2.01 6.26
N VAL A 108 -20.30 1.72 6.97
CA VAL A 108 -19.38 0.63 6.62
C VAL A 108 -20.08 -0.72 6.68
N GLN A 109 -20.95 -0.97 7.66
CA GLN A 109 -21.65 -2.25 7.81
C GLN A 109 -22.70 -2.44 6.72
N VAL A 110 -23.54 -1.43 6.45
CA VAL A 110 -24.54 -1.46 5.38
C VAL A 110 -23.87 -1.67 4.02
N ARG A 111 -22.81 -0.91 3.71
CA ARG A 111 -22.05 -1.08 2.46
C ARG A 111 -21.42 -2.47 2.36
N THR A 112 -20.88 -2.98 3.47
CA THR A 112 -20.27 -4.30 3.53
C THR A 112 -21.29 -5.40 3.19
N GLU A 113 -22.46 -5.39 3.81
CA GLU A 113 -23.49 -6.39 3.54
C GLU A 113 -24.04 -6.23 2.12
N ARG A 114 -24.31 -5.01 1.65
CA ARG A 114 -24.73 -4.75 0.25
C ARG A 114 -23.74 -5.32 -0.76
N ARG A 115 -22.44 -5.07 -0.59
CA ARG A 115 -21.38 -5.59 -1.48
C ARG A 115 -21.26 -7.10 -1.36
N ARG A 116 -21.35 -7.63 -0.15
CA ARG A 116 -21.28 -9.07 0.10
C ARG A 116 -22.39 -9.83 -0.60
N PHE A 117 -23.63 -9.37 -0.50
CA PHE A 117 -24.77 -10.04 -1.15
C PHE A 117 -24.82 -9.73 -2.64
N GLY A 118 -24.83 -8.44 -3.02
CA GLY A 118 -25.08 -8.03 -4.40
C GLY A 118 -23.94 -8.32 -5.37
N VAL A 119 -22.69 -8.31 -4.91
CA VAL A 119 -21.52 -8.52 -5.78
C VAL A 119 -20.91 -9.89 -5.51
N TYR A 120 -20.36 -10.09 -4.31
CA TYR A 120 -19.54 -11.26 -4.06
C TYR A 120 -20.35 -12.56 -3.99
N ALA A 121 -21.38 -12.67 -3.15
CA ALA A 121 -22.09 -13.92 -2.92
C ALA A 121 -22.86 -14.40 -4.16
N CYS A 122 -23.52 -13.48 -4.89
CA CYS A 122 -24.24 -13.82 -6.11
C CYS A 122 -23.32 -14.37 -7.21
N GLN A 123 -22.16 -13.76 -7.41
CA GLN A 123 -21.26 -14.10 -8.52
C GLN A 123 -20.15 -15.08 -8.12
N TRP A 124 -19.92 -15.33 -6.82
CA TRP A 124 -18.78 -16.11 -6.31
C TRP A 124 -18.62 -17.45 -7.02
N ARG A 125 -19.72 -18.20 -7.18
CA ARG A 125 -19.70 -19.53 -7.80
C ARG A 125 -19.24 -19.45 -9.26
N ALA A 126 -19.78 -18.50 -10.02
CA ALA A 126 -19.45 -18.34 -11.42
C ALA A 126 -18.00 -17.88 -11.60
N VAL A 127 -17.58 -16.86 -10.85
CA VAL A 127 -16.22 -16.31 -10.93
C VAL A 127 -15.17 -17.36 -10.54
N MET A 128 -15.34 -18.09 -9.43
CA MET A 128 -14.37 -19.12 -9.04
C MET A 128 -14.22 -20.21 -10.10
N ARG A 129 -15.32 -20.60 -10.75
CA ARG A 129 -15.30 -21.62 -11.81
C ARG A 129 -14.61 -21.11 -13.07
N LEU A 130 -14.99 -19.92 -13.55
CA LEU A 130 -14.43 -19.31 -14.76
C LEU A 130 -12.96 -18.93 -14.60
N SER A 131 -12.53 -18.53 -13.40
CA SER A 131 -11.12 -18.29 -13.10
C SER A 131 -10.30 -19.58 -12.91
N GLY A 132 -10.92 -20.77 -12.96
CA GLY A 132 -10.22 -22.04 -12.78
C GLY A 132 -9.72 -22.29 -11.35
N LEU A 133 -10.38 -21.70 -10.35
CA LEU A 133 -10.04 -21.84 -8.92
C LEU A 133 -10.83 -22.96 -8.23
N VAL A 134 -11.34 -23.90 -9.00
CA VAL A 134 -12.15 -25.02 -8.54
C VAL A 134 -11.39 -26.32 -8.83
N LYS A 135 -11.47 -27.30 -7.93
CA LYS A 135 -10.90 -28.64 -8.14
C LYS A 135 -12.03 -29.67 -8.25
N ALA A 136 -11.93 -30.59 -9.21
CA ALA A 136 -12.86 -31.70 -9.36
C ALA A 136 -12.22 -33.00 -8.85
N HIS A 137 -12.98 -33.81 -8.11
CA HIS A 137 -12.56 -35.15 -7.71
C HIS A 137 -13.77 -36.07 -7.60
N ARG A 138 -13.73 -37.24 -8.26
CA ARG A 138 -14.81 -38.26 -8.28
C ARG A 138 -16.18 -37.65 -8.59
N ALA A 139 -16.29 -36.94 -9.72
CA ALA A 139 -17.49 -36.22 -10.17
C ALA A 139 -18.03 -35.13 -9.21
N LYS A 140 -17.33 -34.82 -8.11
CA LYS A 140 -17.69 -33.76 -7.17
C LYS A 140 -16.79 -32.54 -7.34
N GLU A 141 -17.43 -31.39 -7.44
CA GLU A 141 -16.76 -30.08 -7.58
C GLU A 141 -16.50 -29.46 -6.19
N TYR A 142 -15.23 -29.20 -5.89
CA TYR A 142 -14.79 -28.51 -4.68
C TYR A 142 -14.44 -27.07 -4.99
N ARG A 143 -15.15 -26.14 -4.34
CA ARG A 143 -15.00 -24.70 -4.55
C ARG A 143 -14.44 -23.98 -3.33
N PRO A 144 -13.67 -22.89 -3.52
CA PRO A 144 -13.26 -22.03 -2.43
C PRO A 144 -14.48 -21.44 -1.73
N ALA A 145 -14.45 -21.39 -0.40
CA ALA A 145 -15.58 -20.87 0.37
C ALA A 145 -15.39 -19.36 0.62
N LEU A 146 -16.41 -18.57 0.25
CA LEU A 146 -16.52 -17.16 0.59
C LEU A 146 -16.70 -17.00 2.11
N GLY A 147 -15.81 -16.23 2.72
CA GLY A 147 -15.80 -15.91 4.14
C GLY A 147 -16.42 -14.55 4.45
N LEU A 148 -15.83 -13.86 5.43
CA LEU A 148 -16.20 -12.50 5.79
C LEU A 148 -15.77 -11.53 4.68
N VAL A 149 -16.68 -10.63 4.30
CA VAL A 149 -16.38 -9.48 3.44
C VAL A 149 -16.36 -8.24 4.32
N ARG A 150 -15.48 -7.28 4.04
CA ARG A 150 -15.47 -5.96 4.68
C ARG A 150 -15.15 -4.87 3.67
N SER A 151 -16.10 -3.96 3.46
CA SER A 151 -15.96 -2.86 2.51
C SER A 151 -15.55 -1.57 3.21
N HIS A 152 -14.36 -1.07 2.90
CA HIS A 152 -13.84 0.22 3.39
C HIS A 152 -14.09 1.38 2.42
N GLY A 153 -14.70 1.11 1.26
CA GLY A 153 -15.19 2.12 0.32
C GLY A 153 -14.26 2.31 -0.86
N TRP A 154 -12.97 2.51 -0.57
CA TRP A 154 -11.92 2.50 -1.59
C TRP A 154 -11.41 1.07 -1.87
N ARG A 155 -11.54 0.15 -0.90
CA ARG A 155 -11.26 -1.29 -1.07
C ARG A 155 -12.29 -2.18 -0.40
N ASP A 156 -12.37 -3.42 -0.89
CA ASP A 156 -13.13 -4.50 -0.29
C ASP A 156 -12.19 -5.65 0.09
N ARG A 157 -12.28 -6.11 1.33
CA ARG A 157 -11.50 -7.24 1.84
C ARG A 157 -12.36 -8.49 1.92
N VAL A 158 -12.00 -9.52 1.18
CA VAL A 158 -12.79 -10.73 1.03
C VAL A 158 -11.99 -11.91 1.56
N ARG A 159 -12.41 -12.49 2.67
CA ARG A 159 -11.76 -13.69 3.21
C ARG A 159 -12.18 -14.91 2.42
N VAL A 160 -11.21 -15.78 2.13
CA VAL A 160 -11.42 -16.99 1.35
C VAL A 160 -10.82 -18.18 2.07
N ARG A 161 -11.54 -19.31 2.06
CA ARG A 161 -10.98 -20.61 2.41
C ARG A 161 -10.68 -21.39 1.13
N MET A 162 -9.41 -21.70 0.92
CA MET A 162 -8.94 -22.44 -0.24
C MET A 162 -9.42 -23.89 -0.22
N VAL A 163 -9.45 -24.51 -1.39
CA VAL A 163 -9.64 -25.95 -1.53
C VAL A 163 -8.31 -26.66 -1.24
N LYS A 164 -8.37 -27.90 -0.74
CA LYS A 164 -7.16 -28.72 -0.54
C LYS A 164 -6.44 -28.91 -1.89
N GLY A 165 -5.11 -28.79 -1.89
CA GLY A 165 -4.30 -28.88 -3.11
C GLY A 165 -4.21 -27.60 -3.94
N GLN A 166 -4.69 -26.46 -3.43
CA GLN A 166 -4.39 -25.13 -3.98
C GLN A 166 -3.23 -24.49 -3.22
N SER A 167 -2.39 -23.76 -3.94
CA SER A 167 -1.35 -22.90 -3.36
C SER A 167 -1.78 -21.42 -3.40
N PRO A 168 -1.19 -20.54 -2.59
CA PRO A 168 -1.38 -19.09 -2.74
C PRO A 168 -0.97 -18.58 -4.13
N GLN A 169 0.07 -19.15 -4.75
CA GLN A 169 0.52 -18.76 -6.09
C GLN A 169 -0.56 -18.99 -7.15
N ASP A 170 -1.38 -20.04 -7.01
CA ASP A 170 -2.53 -20.27 -7.90
C ASP A 170 -3.48 -19.06 -7.92
N TRP A 171 -3.67 -18.40 -6.77
CA TRP A 171 -4.56 -17.26 -6.63
C TRP A 171 -3.92 -15.97 -7.15
N GLU A 172 -2.64 -15.79 -6.89
CA GLU A 172 -1.86 -14.65 -7.36
C GLU A 172 -1.80 -14.63 -8.89
N LEU A 173 -1.60 -15.77 -9.54
CA LEU A 173 -1.63 -15.90 -11.01
C LEU A 173 -2.98 -15.46 -11.61
N ARG A 174 -4.06 -15.54 -10.84
CA ARG A 174 -5.43 -15.22 -11.26
C ARG A 174 -5.93 -13.91 -10.67
N ALA A 175 -5.08 -13.15 -9.98
CA ALA A 175 -5.48 -11.94 -9.27
C ALA A 175 -6.10 -10.90 -10.22
N ASP A 176 -5.49 -10.68 -11.39
CA ASP A 176 -6.01 -9.74 -12.39
C ASP A 176 -7.37 -10.19 -12.94
N ASN A 177 -7.52 -11.48 -13.25
CA ASN A 177 -8.80 -12.05 -13.68
C ASN A 177 -9.89 -11.83 -12.62
N LEU A 178 -9.55 -12.00 -11.34
CA LEU A 178 -10.47 -11.73 -10.23
C LEU A 178 -10.78 -10.23 -10.11
N ALA A 179 -9.80 -9.35 -10.33
CA ALA A 179 -10.01 -7.91 -10.32
C ALA A 179 -11.03 -7.50 -11.38
N HIS A 180 -10.85 -7.94 -12.63
CA HIS A 180 -11.77 -7.69 -13.73
C HIS A 180 -13.15 -8.29 -13.48
N ALA A 181 -13.22 -9.54 -13.01
CA ALA A 181 -14.49 -10.23 -12.75
C ALA A 181 -15.35 -9.53 -11.67
N PHE A 182 -14.71 -8.87 -10.69
CA PHE A 182 -15.41 -8.12 -9.64
C PHE A 182 -15.41 -6.59 -9.87
N HIS A 183 -15.06 -6.14 -11.08
CA HIS A 183 -14.98 -4.72 -11.46
C HIS A 183 -14.12 -3.87 -10.49
N ALA A 184 -13.01 -4.44 -10.03
CA ALA A 184 -11.99 -3.76 -9.24
C ALA A 184 -10.82 -3.34 -10.15
N ARG A 185 -10.09 -2.30 -9.76
CA ARG A 185 -8.86 -1.84 -10.43
C ARG A 185 -7.71 -2.85 -10.26
N SER A 186 -7.61 -3.46 -9.09
CA SER A 186 -6.63 -4.52 -8.81
C SER A 186 -7.10 -5.42 -7.67
N CYS A 187 -6.54 -6.62 -7.61
CA CYS A 187 -6.77 -7.59 -6.56
C CYS A 187 -5.42 -7.97 -5.94
N ARG A 188 -5.30 -7.85 -4.62
CA ARG A 188 -4.11 -8.35 -3.89
C ARG A 188 -4.47 -9.58 -3.09
N VAL A 189 -3.63 -10.61 -3.16
CA VAL A 189 -3.80 -11.85 -2.43
C VAL A 189 -2.92 -11.81 -1.18
N ARG A 190 -3.53 -11.94 0.01
CA ARG A 190 -2.81 -12.01 1.28
C ARG A 190 -3.03 -13.34 1.97
N VAL A 191 -1.94 -13.97 2.39
CA VAL A 191 -2.00 -15.24 3.14
C VAL A 191 -2.17 -14.95 4.62
N ARG A 192 -3.36 -15.20 5.18
CA ARG A 192 -3.61 -15.02 6.62
C ARG A 192 -3.05 -16.17 7.44
N LYS A 193 -3.27 -17.39 6.97
CA LYS A 193 -2.77 -18.65 7.54
C LYS A 193 -2.91 -19.76 6.50
N PRO A 194 -2.28 -20.93 6.68
CA PRO A 194 -2.43 -22.03 5.73
C PRO A 194 -3.90 -22.32 5.40
N GLY A 195 -4.22 -22.41 4.11
CA GLY A 195 -5.58 -22.64 3.61
C GLY A 195 -6.55 -21.44 3.70
N ARG A 196 -6.13 -20.27 4.21
CA ARG A 196 -6.99 -19.07 4.32
C ARG A 196 -6.32 -17.83 3.77
N LEU A 197 -6.99 -17.22 2.80
CA LEU A 197 -6.57 -16.00 2.13
C LEU A 197 -7.47 -14.81 2.50
N GLU A 198 -6.96 -13.61 2.29
CA GLU A 198 -7.72 -12.36 2.25
C GLU A 198 -7.42 -11.69 0.90
N LEU A 199 -8.45 -11.52 0.07
CA LEU A 199 -8.38 -10.82 -1.21
C LEU A 199 -8.74 -9.35 -0.99
N ASP A 200 -7.83 -8.46 -1.35
CA ASP A 200 -8.00 -7.02 -1.27
C ASP A 200 -8.33 -6.48 -2.67
N PHE A 201 -9.61 -6.22 -2.94
CA PHE A 201 -10.08 -5.60 -4.18
C PHE A 201 -10.05 -4.08 -4.06
N LEU A 202 -9.21 -3.41 -4.84
CA LEU A 202 -9.13 -1.95 -4.86
C LEU A 202 -10.08 -1.38 -5.91
N HIS A 203 -10.94 -0.44 -5.49
CA HIS A 203 -11.91 0.23 -6.37
C HIS A 203 -11.52 1.68 -6.65
N ARG A 204 -10.92 2.34 -5.67
CA ARG A 204 -10.39 3.70 -5.76
C ARG A 204 -9.01 3.75 -5.11
N ASP A 205 -8.14 4.58 -5.63
CA ASP A 205 -6.83 4.79 -5.02
C ASP A 205 -6.92 5.93 -3.98
N PRO A 206 -6.70 5.66 -2.68
CA PRO A 206 -6.75 6.67 -1.64
C PRO A 206 -5.50 7.58 -1.63
N LEU A 207 -4.47 7.25 -2.41
CA LEU A 207 -3.19 7.97 -2.44
C LEU A 207 -3.07 8.91 -3.64
N THR A 208 -4.16 9.26 -4.33
CA THR A 208 -4.13 10.15 -5.51
C THR A 208 -3.82 11.60 -5.18
N HIS A 209 -4.27 12.09 -4.02
CA HIS A 209 -4.05 13.48 -3.62
C HIS A 209 -2.73 13.64 -2.84
N PRO A 210 -1.96 14.70 -3.11
CA PRO A 210 -0.81 15.07 -2.28
C PRO A 210 -1.22 15.22 -0.82
N VAL A 211 -0.33 14.80 0.09
CA VAL A 211 -0.54 14.96 1.53
C VAL A 211 0.43 16.04 2.02
N PRO A 212 -0.03 17.18 2.54
CA PRO A 212 0.86 18.22 3.02
C PRO A 212 1.65 17.76 4.25
N VAL A 213 2.79 18.39 4.47
CA VAL A 213 3.57 18.21 5.71
C VAL A 213 2.81 18.76 6.93
N PRO A 214 2.98 18.14 8.12
CA PRO A 214 2.50 18.73 9.36
C PRO A 214 3.35 19.94 9.76
N ALA A 215 2.81 20.83 10.59
CA ALA A 215 3.59 21.93 11.17
C ALA A 215 4.82 21.40 11.92
N LEU A 216 5.93 22.15 11.84
CA LEU A 216 7.16 21.84 12.57
C LEU A 216 6.92 22.00 14.07
N ALA A 217 7.34 21.01 14.85
CA ALA A 217 7.30 21.09 16.30
C ALA A 217 8.50 21.91 16.80
N GLU A 218 8.27 22.83 17.74
CA GLU A 218 9.36 23.63 18.32
C GLU A 218 10.26 22.83 19.28
N SER A 219 9.70 21.82 19.94
CA SER A 219 10.42 20.92 20.84
C SER A 219 10.78 19.59 20.19
N ASP A 220 11.83 18.96 20.70
CA ASP A 220 12.32 17.68 20.18
C ASP A 220 11.83 16.45 20.97
N ASP A 221 11.13 16.64 22.08
CA ASP A 221 10.63 15.59 22.99
C ASP A 221 9.68 14.58 22.32
N GLY A 222 9.06 14.95 21.20
CA GLY A 222 8.14 14.09 20.45
C GLY A 222 8.79 13.24 19.35
N VAL A 223 10.07 13.45 19.02
CA VAL A 223 10.70 12.85 17.82
C VAL A 223 11.38 11.52 18.16
N ASP A 224 10.70 10.41 17.92
CA ASP A 224 11.25 9.06 18.03
C ASP A 224 11.90 8.61 16.70
N LEU A 225 13.24 8.50 16.67
CA LEU A 225 14.03 8.01 15.52
C LEU A 225 13.66 6.59 15.06
N ARG A 226 12.89 5.83 15.86
CA ARG A 226 12.35 4.52 15.49
C ARG A 226 11.01 4.59 14.75
N LYS A 227 10.36 5.76 14.72
CA LYS A 227 8.98 5.97 14.23
C LYS A 227 8.82 7.32 13.51
N ILE A 228 9.78 7.66 12.67
CA ILE A 228 9.80 8.91 11.90
C ILE A 228 8.64 8.90 10.91
N THR A 229 7.71 9.84 11.04
CA THR A 229 6.51 9.89 10.19
C THR A 229 6.81 10.71 8.95
N VAL A 230 6.74 10.07 7.79
CA VAL A 230 7.11 10.68 6.50
C VAL A 230 5.94 10.81 5.52
N GLY A 231 4.75 10.36 5.91
CA GLY A 231 3.61 10.35 5.03
C GLY A 231 2.44 9.54 5.56
N ARG A 232 1.63 9.00 4.66
CA ARG A 232 0.44 8.21 4.97
C ARG A 232 0.39 6.92 4.17
N THR A 233 -0.03 5.85 4.83
CA THR A 233 -0.30 4.56 4.19
C THR A 233 -1.63 4.58 3.44
N GLU A 234 -1.86 3.61 2.56
CA GLU A 234 -3.17 3.39 1.91
C GLU A 234 -4.34 3.25 2.90
N THR A 235 -4.04 2.86 4.14
CA THR A 235 -5.05 2.70 5.19
C THR A 235 -5.37 4.00 5.95
N GLY A 236 -4.71 5.10 5.60
CA GLY A 236 -4.79 6.39 6.30
C GLY A 236 -3.93 6.48 7.57
N LYS A 237 -3.29 5.37 7.99
CA LYS A 237 -2.33 5.39 9.11
C LYS A 237 -1.05 6.15 8.73
N PRO A 238 -0.34 6.77 9.69
CA PRO A 238 0.97 7.36 9.44
C PRO A 238 1.95 6.36 8.83
N TRP A 239 2.63 6.75 7.77
CA TRP A 239 3.77 6.01 7.23
C TRP A 239 4.99 6.32 8.07
N ARG A 240 5.48 5.32 8.81
CA ARG A 240 6.60 5.44 9.73
C ARG A 240 7.81 4.70 9.20
N ILE A 241 8.96 5.37 9.25
CA ILE A 241 10.28 4.85 8.91
C ILE A 241 11.14 4.82 10.17
N ARG A 242 11.96 3.80 10.29
CA ARG A 242 12.91 3.64 11.39
C ARG A 242 14.30 3.94 10.87
N LEU A 243 14.92 5.02 11.36
CA LEU A 243 16.34 5.30 11.09
C LEU A 243 17.24 4.81 12.23
N LEU A 244 16.74 4.82 13.49
CA LEU A 244 17.55 4.30 14.59
C LEU A 244 17.77 2.80 14.44
N GLY A 245 19.02 2.48 14.10
CA GLY A 245 19.51 1.14 13.91
C GLY A 245 19.05 0.49 12.60
N ARG A 246 18.75 1.27 11.54
CA ARG A 246 18.51 0.75 10.19
C ARG A 246 19.03 1.74 9.14
N HIS A 247 19.39 1.21 7.98
CA HIS A 247 19.68 1.99 6.77
C HIS A 247 18.47 1.90 5.83
N LEU A 248 18.22 2.97 5.08
CA LEU A 248 17.14 3.07 4.11
C LEU A 248 17.70 3.13 2.70
N LEU A 249 17.16 2.29 1.82
CA LEU A 249 17.37 2.36 0.38
C LEU A 249 16.06 2.75 -0.32
N GLY A 250 16.05 3.93 -0.95
CA GLY A 250 14.98 4.39 -1.81
C GLY A 250 15.32 4.16 -3.27
N VAL A 251 14.44 3.51 -4.04
CA VAL A 251 14.66 3.26 -5.46
C VAL A 251 13.47 3.76 -6.25
N GLY A 252 13.73 4.50 -7.31
CA GLY A 252 12.70 4.94 -8.23
C GLY A 252 13.25 5.82 -9.34
N VAL A 253 12.57 5.83 -10.47
CA VAL A 253 12.94 6.62 -11.64
C VAL A 253 12.90 8.13 -11.37
N THR A 254 13.43 8.93 -12.28
CA THR A 254 13.33 10.39 -12.19
C THR A 254 11.87 10.83 -12.12
N GLY A 255 11.56 11.81 -11.26
CA GLY A 255 10.19 12.26 -11.03
C GLY A 255 9.31 11.29 -10.22
N ALA A 256 9.83 10.17 -9.72
CA ALA A 256 9.05 9.24 -8.89
C ALA A 256 8.70 9.77 -7.47
N GLY A 257 9.32 10.88 -7.06
CA GLY A 257 9.16 11.50 -5.74
C GLY A 257 10.24 11.15 -4.72
N LYS A 258 11.48 10.92 -5.17
CA LYS A 258 12.67 10.74 -4.32
C LYS A 258 12.88 11.93 -3.38
N GLY A 259 12.90 13.14 -3.93
CA GLY A 259 12.96 14.38 -3.16
C GLY A 259 11.85 14.49 -2.12
N SER A 260 10.60 14.11 -2.44
CA SER A 260 9.50 14.12 -1.45
C SER A 260 9.76 13.18 -0.27
N LEU A 261 10.30 11.98 -0.50
CA LEU A 261 10.63 11.07 0.61
C LEU A 261 11.82 11.59 1.43
N LEU A 262 12.86 12.08 0.77
CA LEU A 262 14.03 12.68 1.40
C LEU A 262 13.62 13.86 2.29
N TRP A 263 12.95 14.84 1.72
CA TRP A 263 12.57 16.05 2.43
C TRP A 263 11.51 15.79 3.50
N ALA A 264 10.63 14.79 3.33
CA ALA A 264 9.74 14.35 4.41
C ALA A 264 10.50 13.75 5.60
N LEU A 265 11.60 13.03 5.34
CA LEU A 265 12.49 12.54 6.41
C LEU A 265 13.19 13.71 7.11
N VAL A 266 13.79 14.63 6.35
CA VAL A 266 14.48 15.81 6.91
C VAL A 266 13.51 16.67 7.72
N TRP A 267 12.30 16.92 7.20
CA TRP A 267 11.24 17.66 7.88
C TRP A 267 10.90 17.05 9.25
N ALA A 268 10.71 15.74 9.29
CA ALA A 268 10.41 15.03 10.54
C ALA A 268 11.59 15.01 11.53
N LEU A 269 12.82 15.21 11.04
CA LEU A 269 14.04 15.29 11.85
C LEU A 269 14.39 16.74 12.26
N ALA A 270 13.75 17.74 11.68
CA ALA A 270 14.09 19.15 11.86
C ALA A 270 14.26 19.58 13.33
N PRO A 271 13.38 19.17 14.29
CA PRO A 271 13.58 19.54 15.70
C PRO A 271 14.90 19.00 16.27
N LEU A 272 15.28 17.77 15.92
CA LEU A 272 16.53 17.15 16.36
C LEU A 272 17.76 17.73 15.66
N ILE A 273 17.60 18.22 14.42
CA ILE A 273 18.65 18.93 13.70
C ILE A 273 18.93 20.27 14.38
N ARG A 274 17.87 21.03 14.69
CA ARG A 274 17.95 22.32 15.38
C ARG A 274 18.60 22.22 16.76
N THR A 275 18.32 21.16 17.53
CA THR A 275 18.97 20.93 18.84
C THR A 275 20.36 20.29 18.75
N GLY A 276 20.83 19.97 17.54
CA GLY A 276 22.13 19.33 17.30
C GLY A 276 22.20 17.84 17.69
N ARG A 277 21.07 17.24 18.11
CA ARG A 277 20.98 15.80 18.43
C ARG A 277 21.08 14.93 17.18
N VAL A 278 20.69 15.44 16.02
CA VAL A 278 20.89 14.82 14.70
C VAL A 278 21.79 15.71 13.85
N ARG A 279 22.78 15.10 13.18
CA ARG A 279 23.62 15.76 12.19
C ARG A 279 23.39 15.12 10.82
N LEU A 280 22.93 15.91 9.87
CA LEU A 280 22.81 15.50 8.48
C LEU A 280 24.11 15.77 7.73
N VAL A 281 24.51 14.82 6.89
CA VAL A 281 25.66 14.92 5.99
C VAL A 281 25.20 14.41 4.62
N GLY A 282 25.55 15.11 3.54
CA GLY A 282 25.00 14.86 2.21
C GLY A 282 26.07 14.61 1.14
N ILE A 283 25.76 13.72 0.19
CA ILE A 283 26.46 13.58 -1.08
C ILE A 283 25.42 13.66 -2.20
N ASP A 284 25.54 14.67 -3.05
CA ASP A 284 24.69 14.92 -4.21
C ASP A 284 25.56 15.00 -5.47
N PRO A 285 25.86 13.85 -6.11
CA PRO A 285 26.76 13.82 -7.25
C PRO A 285 26.20 14.49 -8.51
N LYS A 286 24.96 14.98 -8.47
CA LYS A 286 24.27 15.63 -9.60
C LYS A 286 24.34 17.16 -9.52
N GLY A 287 25.41 17.69 -8.93
CA GLY A 287 25.66 19.13 -8.90
C GLY A 287 24.75 19.92 -7.95
N GLY A 288 24.16 19.25 -6.94
CA GLY A 288 23.38 19.93 -5.90
C GLY A 288 21.92 20.22 -6.25
N MET A 289 21.37 19.62 -7.31
CA MET A 289 19.98 19.84 -7.73
C MET A 289 18.96 19.37 -6.70
N GLU A 290 19.31 18.42 -5.84
CA GLU A 290 18.44 17.89 -4.79
C GLU A 290 18.84 18.47 -3.43
N LEU A 291 20.04 18.17 -2.92
CA LEU A 291 20.46 18.59 -1.57
C LEU A 291 20.78 20.08 -1.46
N GLY A 292 21.13 20.73 -2.58
CA GLY A 292 21.42 22.17 -2.63
C GLY A 292 20.18 23.04 -2.47
N GLN A 293 18.98 22.47 -2.39
CA GLN A 293 17.77 23.24 -2.11
C GLN A 293 17.78 23.81 -0.68
N ALA A 294 18.26 23.06 0.32
CA ALA A 294 18.35 23.56 1.69
C ALA A 294 19.67 23.12 2.34
N PRO A 295 20.84 23.64 1.89
CA PRO A 295 22.14 23.23 2.40
C PRO A 295 22.30 23.52 3.91
N GLU A 296 21.54 24.48 4.46
CA GLU A 296 21.59 24.90 5.86
C GLU A 296 21.16 23.80 6.85
N VAL A 297 20.39 22.81 6.40
CA VAL A 297 19.99 21.67 7.25
C VAL A 297 21.12 20.65 7.39
N PHE A 298 22.12 20.70 6.52
CA PHE A 298 23.25 19.81 6.49
C PHE A 298 24.46 20.43 7.17
N ARG A 299 25.19 19.62 7.93
CA ARG A 299 26.49 20.03 8.47
C ARG A 299 27.52 20.19 7.35
N ARG A 300 27.43 19.35 6.32
CA ARG A 300 28.30 19.34 5.14
C ARG A 300 27.57 18.63 4.01
N VAL A 301 27.65 19.20 2.81
CA VAL A 301 27.18 18.58 1.56
C VAL A 301 28.33 18.61 0.56
N VAL A 302 28.53 17.51 -0.16
CA VAL A 302 29.43 17.44 -1.31
C VAL A 302 28.58 17.29 -2.56
N PHE A 303 28.84 18.12 -3.58
CA PHE A 303 28.03 18.24 -4.79
C PHE A 303 28.60 17.49 -6.01
N ASP A 304 29.61 16.66 -5.79
CA ASP A 304 30.23 15.80 -6.80
C ASP A 304 30.38 14.36 -6.27
N ASN A 305 30.89 13.46 -7.12
CA ASN A 305 31.25 12.09 -6.74
C ASN A 305 32.77 11.92 -6.54
N GLY A 306 33.55 13.00 -6.54
CA GLY A 306 35.01 13.00 -6.58
C GLY A 306 35.71 12.66 -5.25
N PRO A 307 36.99 13.06 -5.09
CA PRO A 307 37.77 12.78 -3.88
C PRO A 307 37.10 13.25 -2.58
N ASP A 308 36.39 14.38 -2.61
CA ASP A 308 35.73 14.95 -1.43
C ASP A 308 34.54 14.12 -0.95
N ALA A 309 33.81 13.50 -1.88
CA ALA A 309 32.73 12.57 -1.57
C ALA A 309 33.29 11.31 -0.91
N VAL A 310 34.38 10.78 -1.44
CA VAL A 310 35.05 9.60 -0.87
C VAL A 310 35.65 9.92 0.51
N ALA A 311 36.30 11.07 0.66
CA ALA A 311 36.84 11.53 1.94
C ALA A 311 35.74 11.67 3.00
N LEU A 312 34.56 12.17 2.62
CA LEU A 312 33.40 12.24 3.52
C LEU A 312 32.93 10.87 3.99
N LEU A 313 32.87 9.89 3.07
CA LEU A 313 32.53 8.51 3.42
C LEU A 313 33.57 7.91 4.37
N GLU A 314 34.85 8.14 4.13
CA GLU A 314 35.93 7.66 4.99
C GLU A 314 35.91 8.31 6.38
N GLU A 315 35.60 9.61 6.48
CA GLU A 315 35.42 10.34 7.74
C GLU A 315 34.28 9.75 8.58
N ILE A 316 33.13 9.47 7.94
CA ILE A 316 31.99 8.84 8.62
C ILE A 316 32.35 7.40 9.04
N ALA A 317 33.03 6.64 8.18
CA ALA A 317 33.49 5.29 8.52
C ALA A 317 34.47 5.28 9.70
N ALA A 318 35.37 6.27 9.78
CA ALA A 318 36.27 6.47 10.92
C ALA A 318 35.47 6.79 12.20
N THR A 319 34.48 7.69 12.11
CA THR A 319 33.58 8.01 13.24
C THR A 319 32.83 6.77 13.75
N VAL A 320 32.36 5.91 12.84
CA VAL A 320 31.72 4.62 13.19
C VAL A 320 32.68 3.73 13.99
N LYS A 321 33.93 3.59 13.55
CA LYS A 321 34.96 2.77 14.23
C LYS A 321 35.36 3.34 15.58
N GLU A 322 35.53 4.65 15.67
CA GLU A 322 35.85 5.36 16.91
C GLU A 322 34.76 5.12 17.96
N ARG A 323 33.50 5.42 17.61
CA ARG A 323 32.35 5.20 18.51
C ARG A 323 32.14 3.74 18.86
N ALA A 324 32.29 2.82 17.92
CA ALA A 324 32.20 1.39 18.19
C ALA A 324 33.25 0.93 19.23
N THR A 325 34.45 1.51 19.17
CA THR A 325 35.52 1.25 20.15
C THR A 325 35.17 1.82 21.51
N ARG A 326 34.68 3.07 21.57
CA ARG A 326 34.28 3.72 22.83
C ARG A 326 33.07 3.05 23.49
N TYR A 327 32.12 2.56 22.70
CA TYR A 327 30.90 1.93 23.21
C TYR A 327 31.14 0.49 23.68
N ARG A 328 32.22 -0.15 23.24
CA ARG A 328 32.53 -1.55 23.54
C ARG A 328 32.54 -1.78 25.06
N GLY A 329 31.68 -2.67 25.53
CA GLY A 329 31.56 -3.03 26.95
C GLY A 329 30.80 -2.01 27.83
N ALA A 330 30.50 -0.80 27.32
CA ALA A 330 29.83 0.25 28.09
C ALA A 330 28.40 0.54 27.60
N VAL A 331 28.18 0.60 26.29
CA VAL A 331 26.91 1.00 25.68
C VAL A 331 26.55 0.02 24.56
N ARG A 332 25.37 -0.59 24.64
CA ARG A 332 24.91 -1.55 23.61
C ARG A 332 24.61 -0.89 22.26
N SER A 333 24.08 0.32 22.29
CA SER A 333 23.72 1.10 21.11
C SER A 333 23.55 2.56 21.47
N TRP A 334 23.78 3.44 20.50
CA TRP A 334 23.56 4.87 20.60
C TRP A 334 22.20 5.20 21.19
N SER A 335 22.21 6.22 22.05
CA SER A 335 21.03 6.87 22.60
C SER A 335 21.33 8.35 22.80
N ALA A 336 20.31 9.17 23.05
CA ALA A 336 20.52 10.58 23.38
C ALA A 336 21.44 10.78 24.60
N ALA A 337 21.44 9.85 25.56
CA ALA A 337 22.29 9.89 26.75
C ALA A 337 23.78 9.66 26.45
N THR A 338 24.13 9.18 25.25
CA THR A 338 25.51 8.93 24.88
C THR A 338 26.30 10.22 24.58
N GLY A 339 25.62 11.37 24.48
CA GLY A 339 26.23 12.69 24.21
C GLY A 339 26.67 12.89 22.76
N ASP A 340 26.77 11.81 21.99
CA ASP A 340 27.02 11.87 20.55
C ASP A 340 25.78 12.27 19.75
N PRO A 341 25.93 13.08 18.69
CA PRO A 341 24.85 13.29 17.73
C PRO A 341 24.62 12.02 16.90
N PHE A 342 23.35 11.73 16.59
CA PHE A 342 22.98 10.73 15.59
C PHE A 342 23.33 11.26 14.20
N ILE A 343 24.10 10.50 13.42
CA ILE A 343 24.53 10.94 12.08
C ILE A 343 23.63 10.27 11.04
N VAL A 344 23.08 11.07 10.12
CA VAL A 344 22.37 10.57 8.95
C VAL A 344 23.14 10.99 7.71
N LEU A 345 23.72 10.01 7.03
CA LEU A 345 24.34 10.19 5.73
C LEU A 345 23.25 10.06 4.65
N VAL A 346 23.04 11.11 3.89
CA VAL A 346 22.15 11.14 2.72
C VAL A 346 23.00 11.05 1.45
N VAL A 347 22.64 10.14 0.55
CA VAL A 347 23.26 10.05 -0.79
C VAL A 347 22.16 10.04 -1.84
N ASP A 348 22.08 11.08 -2.68
CA ASP A 348 21.03 11.21 -3.71
C ASP A 348 21.13 10.14 -4.81
N GLU A 349 22.36 9.79 -5.20
CA GLU A 349 22.60 8.72 -6.14
C GLU A 349 23.76 7.85 -5.68
N LEU A 350 23.45 6.74 -5.00
CA LEU A 350 24.46 5.78 -4.58
C LEU A 350 25.23 5.18 -5.76
N ALA A 351 24.56 4.96 -6.90
CA ALA A 351 25.17 4.36 -8.08
C ALA A 351 26.30 5.22 -8.66
N ASP A 352 26.14 6.55 -8.64
CA ASP A 352 27.15 7.47 -9.20
C ASP A 352 28.44 7.48 -8.38
N VAL A 353 28.35 7.24 -7.07
CA VAL A 353 29.52 7.19 -6.16
C VAL A 353 30.14 5.79 -6.10
N LEU A 354 29.33 4.73 -6.17
CA LEU A 354 29.77 3.36 -5.88
C LEU A 354 29.98 2.48 -7.10
N ALA A 355 29.25 2.71 -8.19
CA ALA A 355 29.28 1.89 -9.39
C ALA A 355 29.94 2.63 -10.57
N TYR A 356 29.51 3.88 -10.81
CA TYR A 356 29.91 4.67 -11.98
C TYR A 356 31.03 5.67 -11.75
N GLN A 357 31.64 5.66 -10.57
CA GLN A 357 32.85 6.42 -10.32
C GLN A 357 33.94 5.99 -11.34
N PRO A 358 34.36 6.86 -12.28
CA PRO A 358 35.35 6.52 -13.31
C PRO A 358 36.71 6.15 -12.74
N ASP A 359 37.10 6.74 -11.62
CA ASP A 359 38.35 6.40 -10.94
C ASP A 359 38.17 5.11 -10.11
N LYS A 360 38.85 4.04 -10.54
CA LYS A 360 38.81 2.73 -9.87
C LYS A 360 39.24 2.80 -8.40
N GLN A 361 40.25 3.60 -8.06
CA GLN A 361 40.75 3.71 -6.69
C GLN A 361 39.73 4.43 -5.79
N LEU A 362 39.16 5.53 -6.28
CA LEU A 362 38.08 6.23 -5.56
C LEU A 362 36.88 5.30 -5.36
N ARG A 363 36.49 4.55 -6.39
CA ARG A 363 35.39 3.59 -6.32
C ARG A 363 35.64 2.51 -5.26
N GLU A 364 36.82 1.91 -5.23
CA GLU A 364 37.17 0.89 -4.23
C GLU A 364 37.15 1.44 -2.80
N ARG A 365 37.70 2.64 -2.59
CA ARG A 365 37.68 3.33 -1.30
C ARG A 365 36.26 3.65 -0.83
N ALA A 366 35.43 4.21 -1.72
CA ALA A 366 34.02 4.50 -1.45
C ALA A 366 33.25 3.23 -1.04
N ASN A 367 33.45 2.13 -1.77
CA ASN A 367 32.82 0.84 -1.46
C ASN A 367 33.24 0.30 -0.08
N ARG A 368 34.54 0.36 0.26
CA ARG A 368 35.04 -0.06 1.60
C ARG A 368 34.47 0.79 2.73
N ALA A 369 34.41 2.11 2.54
CA ALA A 369 33.83 3.03 3.50
C ALA A 369 32.33 2.77 3.70
N MET A 370 31.56 2.66 2.60
CA MET A 370 30.13 2.34 2.65
C MET A 370 29.84 0.99 3.30
N GLN A 371 30.63 -0.03 3.02
CA GLN A 371 30.50 -1.33 3.67
C GLN A 371 30.72 -1.22 5.18
N THR A 372 31.71 -0.45 5.62
CA THR A 372 31.96 -0.19 7.05
C THR A 372 30.76 0.51 7.69
N ILE A 373 30.26 1.58 7.07
CA ILE A 373 29.14 2.37 7.62
C ILE A 373 27.88 1.52 7.72
N THR A 374 27.54 0.77 6.67
CA THR A 374 26.28 0.01 6.61
C THR A 374 26.31 -1.29 7.42
N SER A 375 27.49 -1.90 7.62
CA SER A 375 27.62 -3.10 8.47
C SER A 375 27.78 -2.77 9.96
N GLN A 376 28.49 -1.69 10.30
CA GLN A 376 28.87 -1.39 11.69
C GLN A 376 28.22 -0.12 12.25
N GLY A 377 27.63 0.76 11.43
CA GLY A 377 27.09 2.06 11.86
C GLY A 377 25.82 1.99 12.71
N ARG A 378 25.10 0.86 12.69
CA ARG A 378 23.84 0.65 13.39
C ARG A 378 23.91 0.97 14.89
N ALA A 379 24.89 0.41 15.60
CA ALA A 379 25.05 0.58 17.04
C ALA A 379 25.73 1.91 17.42
N PRO A 380 26.73 2.41 16.69
CA PRO A 380 27.33 3.74 16.84
C PRO A 380 26.43 4.95 16.55
N GLY A 381 25.19 4.73 16.10
CA GLY A 381 24.25 5.82 15.84
C GLY A 381 24.48 6.52 14.51
N VAL A 382 24.80 5.75 13.46
CA VAL A 382 24.94 6.23 12.09
C VAL A 382 23.94 5.50 11.19
N ALA A 383 23.11 6.25 10.48
CA ALA A 383 22.18 5.74 9.48
C ALA A 383 22.55 6.26 8.09
N VAL A 384 22.20 5.47 7.08
CA VAL A 384 22.38 5.84 5.67
C VAL A 384 20.99 5.89 5.04
N VAL A 385 20.71 6.98 4.35
CA VAL A 385 19.54 7.17 3.49
C VAL A 385 20.07 7.33 2.08
N GLY A 386 20.07 6.24 1.32
CA GLY A 386 20.60 6.22 -0.03
C GLY A 386 19.50 6.08 -1.06
N PHE A 387 19.64 6.79 -2.17
CA PHE A 387 18.73 6.72 -3.29
C PHE A 387 19.42 6.16 -4.54
N VAL A 388 18.62 5.49 -5.38
CA VAL A 388 19.06 4.93 -6.67
C VAL A 388 17.96 5.11 -7.71
N GLN A 389 18.32 5.47 -8.96
CA GLN A 389 17.31 5.55 -10.03
C GLN A 389 16.93 4.20 -10.61
N ASP A 390 17.92 3.36 -10.90
CA ASP A 390 17.74 2.05 -11.52
C ASP A 390 18.36 0.96 -10.63
N PRO A 391 17.56 0.01 -10.12
CA PRO A 391 18.05 -1.05 -9.24
C PRO A 391 19.02 -2.02 -9.92
N ARG A 392 19.14 -2.02 -11.25
CA ARG A 392 20.08 -2.88 -11.98
C ARG A 392 21.54 -2.47 -11.82
N LYS A 393 21.80 -1.22 -11.45
CA LYS A 393 23.10 -0.54 -11.50
C LYS A 393 24.10 -1.02 -10.42
N GLU A 394 24.37 -2.32 -10.32
CA GLU A 394 25.32 -3.01 -9.42
C GLU A 394 25.26 -2.66 -7.91
N VAL A 395 24.30 -1.84 -7.46
CA VAL A 395 23.97 -1.62 -6.03
C VAL A 395 23.41 -2.89 -5.37
N VAL A 396 23.20 -3.96 -6.16
CA VAL A 396 22.82 -5.30 -5.72
C VAL A 396 23.77 -5.84 -4.64
N SER A 397 25.06 -5.48 -4.68
CA SER A 397 26.05 -5.93 -3.68
C SER A 397 25.73 -5.44 -2.27
N PHE A 398 25.16 -4.23 -2.11
CA PHE A 398 24.88 -3.65 -0.79
C PHE A 398 23.40 -3.73 -0.39
N ARG A 399 22.50 -4.19 -1.28
CA ARG A 399 21.05 -4.26 -1.01
C ARG A 399 20.69 -4.99 0.29
N HIS A 400 21.49 -5.98 0.66
CA HIS A 400 21.29 -6.78 1.86
C HIS A 400 21.63 -6.01 3.13
N LEU A 401 22.44 -4.94 3.03
CA LEU A 401 22.83 -4.06 4.12
C LEU A 401 21.82 -2.92 4.38
N PHE A 402 20.75 -2.81 3.58
CA PHE A 402 19.66 -1.87 3.78
C PHE A 402 18.38 -2.63 4.21
N PRO A 403 18.10 -2.70 5.53
CA PRO A 403 16.91 -3.38 6.06
C PRO A 403 15.60 -2.75 5.61
N THR A 404 15.56 -1.42 5.48
CA THR A 404 14.38 -0.68 5.08
C THR A 404 14.49 -0.34 3.59
N ARG A 405 13.57 -0.88 2.79
CA ARG A 405 13.55 -0.68 1.34
C ARG A 405 12.28 0.02 0.91
N VAL A 406 12.41 0.97 0.00
CA VAL A 406 11.30 1.76 -0.55
C VAL A 406 11.40 1.75 -2.07
N ALA A 407 10.47 1.09 -2.74
CA ALA A 407 10.28 1.13 -4.17
C ALA A 407 9.23 2.19 -4.52
N MET A 408 9.66 3.32 -5.04
CA MET A 408 8.79 4.31 -5.69
C MET A 408 8.45 3.81 -7.11
N ARG A 409 7.98 4.68 -8.00
CA ARG A 409 7.73 4.31 -9.39
C ARG A 409 8.98 3.68 -10.03
N LEU A 410 8.78 2.51 -10.63
CA LEU A 410 9.78 1.74 -11.38
C LEU A 410 9.29 1.56 -12.82
N ASP A 411 10.18 1.21 -13.75
CA ASP A 411 9.80 1.00 -15.15
C ASP A 411 9.32 -0.43 -15.40
N GLU A 412 9.92 -1.41 -14.73
CA GLU A 412 9.70 -2.82 -15.05
C GLU A 412 9.23 -3.68 -13.87
N LYS A 413 8.49 -4.75 -14.22
CA LYS A 413 7.96 -5.73 -13.25
C LYS A 413 9.07 -6.39 -12.43
N ALA A 414 10.16 -6.77 -13.07
CA ALA A 414 11.28 -7.46 -12.44
C ALA A 414 12.00 -6.59 -11.40
N GLN A 415 12.01 -5.26 -11.59
CA GLN A 415 12.66 -4.32 -10.68
C GLN A 415 11.97 -4.29 -9.31
N VAL A 416 10.68 -4.64 -9.20
CA VAL A 416 9.96 -4.69 -7.92
C VAL A 416 10.61 -5.67 -6.96
N ASP A 417 10.89 -6.89 -7.44
CA ASP A 417 11.51 -7.93 -6.63
C ASP A 417 12.99 -7.62 -6.38
N MET A 418 13.68 -6.96 -7.34
CA MET A 418 15.06 -6.49 -7.13
C MET A 418 15.18 -5.51 -5.95
N VAL A 419 14.17 -4.65 -5.75
CA VAL A 419 14.16 -3.64 -4.67
C VAL A 419 13.56 -4.18 -3.38
N LEU A 420 12.39 -4.82 -3.42
CA LEU A 420 11.66 -5.25 -2.22
C LEU A 420 12.00 -6.69 -1.79
N GLY A 421 12.89 -7.35 -2.52
CA GLY A 421 13.28 -8.73 -2.31
C GLY A 421 12.33 -9.72 -2.98
N ASP A 422 12.81 -10.96 -3.09
CA ASP A 422 12.14 -12.02 -3.84
C ASP A 422 10.68 -12.26 -3.38
N GLY A 423 9.80 -12.43 -4.38
CA GLY A 423 8.37 -12.68 -4.16
C GLY A 423 7.58 -11.47 -3.65
N ALA A 424 8.13 -10.25 -3.67
CA ALA A 424 7.41 -9.05 -3.27
C ALA A 424 6.25 -8.74 -4.23
N ARG A 425 6.43 -8.98 -5.53
CA ARG A 425 5.37 -8.81 -6.54
C ARG A 425 4.25 -9.82 -6.35
N GLU A 426 4.59 -11.07 -6.07
CA GLU A 426 3.64 -12.13 -5.70
C GLU A 426 2.82 -11.74 -4.46
N GLN A 427 3.46 -11.08 -3.48
CA GLN A 427 2.80 -10.51 -2.30
C GLN A 427 1.97 -9.24 -2.60
N GLY A 428 1.83 -8.85 -3.88
CA GLY A 428 0.98 -7.77 -4.35
C GLY A 428 1.64 -6.40 -4.47
N ALA A 429 2.97 -6.30 -4.35
CA ALA A 429 3.66 -5.06 -4.66
C ALA A 429 3.68 -4.79 -6.17
N ALA A 430 3.25 -3.60 -6.57
CA ALA A 430 3.16 -3.19 -7.96
C ALA A 430 3.76 -1.78 -8.12
N ALA A 431 5.06 -1.67 -7.88
CA ALA A 431 5.76 -0.38 -7.96
C ALA A 431 5.91 0.13 -9.41
N HIS A 432 5.94 -0.78 -10.38
CA HIS A 432 5.94 -0.47 -11.81
C HIS A 432 4.58 0.04 -12.34
N GLU A 433 3.50 -0.12 -11.57
CA GLU A 433 2.16 0.38 -11.93
C GLU A 433 1.85 1.72 -11.25
N ILE A 434 2.80 2.31 -10.52
CA ILE A 434 2.62 3.62 -9.92
C ILE A 434 2.55 4.67 -11.03
N SER A 435 1.48 5.47 -11.04
CA SER A 435 1.29 6.53 -12.03
C SER A 435 2.32 7.65 -11.86
N GLU A 436 2.77 8.21 -13.00
CA GLU A 436 3.65 9.37 -13.07
C GLU A 436 3.04 10.62 -12.42
N HIS A 437 1.70 10.72 -12.42
CA HIS A 437 0.96 11.82 -11.80
C HIS A 437 0.81 11.68 -10.27
N THR A 438 1.39 10.64 -9.68
CA THR A 438 1.35 10.38 -8.24
C THR A 438 2.75 10.28 -7.62
N PRO A 439 3.61 11.30 -7.80
CA PRO A 439 4.94 11.29 -7.18
C PRO A 439 4.83 11.19 -5.66
N GLY A 440 5.78 10.45 -5.08
CA GLY A 440 5.85 10.16 -3.65
C GLY A 440 5.05 8.94 -3.22
N VAL A 441 4.23 8.33 -4.10
CA VAL A 441 3.65 7.01 -3.85
C VAL A 441 4.76 5.96 -3.94
N ALA A 442 4.79 5.06 -2.98
CA ALA A 442 5.79 4.02 -2.89
C ALA A 442 5.26 2.75 -2.21
N TRP A 443 5.96 1.66 -2.48
CA TRP A 443 5.89 0.42 -1.73
C TRP A 443 7.10 0.34 -0.81
N THR A 444 6.87 0.03 0.46
CA THR A 444 7.94 -0.15 1.43
C THR A 444 7.91 -1.55 2.02
N LYS A 445 9.08 -2.10 2.28
CA LYS A 445 9.24 -3.35 3.02
C LYS A 445 10.38 -3.18 3.99
N ASP A 446 10.09 -3.48 5.25
CA ASP A 446 11.08 -3.44 6.32
C ASP A 446 11.52 -4.87 6.65
N GLU A 447 12.78 -5.06 6.98
CA GLU A 447 13.29 -6.38 7.38
C GLU A 447 12.51 -6.94 8.58
N GLY A 448 12.03 -8.16 8.42
CA GLY A 448 11.12 -8.85 9.36
C GLY A 448 9.63 -8.68 9.02
N GLN A 449 9.26 -7.78 8.11
CA GLN A 449 7.89 -7.68 7.60
C GLN A 449 7.71 -8.59 6.38
N ARG A 450 6.69 -9.45 6.43
CA ARG A 450 6.37 -10.36 5.34
C ARG A 450 5.74 -9.63 4.15
N GLU A 451 4.81 -8.73 4.39
CA GLU A 451 4.01 -8.09 3.34
C GLU A 451 4.48 -6.66 3.06
N PRO A 452 4.69 -6.29 1.78
CA PRO A 452 4.94 -4.90 1.39
C PRO A 452 3.75 -3.99 1.73
N LEU A 453 4.07 -2.78 2.17
CA LEU A 453 3.10 -1.74 2.52
C LEU A 453 3.11 -0.65 1.46
N ARG A 454 1.93 -0.24 0.99
CA ARG A 454 1.79 0.91 0.08
C ARG A 454 1.53 2.20 0.86
N ALA A 455 2.28 3.25 0.54
CA ALA A 455 2.19 4.55 1.20
C ALA A 455 2.50 5.69 0.22
N ARG A 456 2.23 6.93 0.65
CA ARG A 456 2.61 8.16 -0.03
C ARG A 456 3.36 9.06 0.94
N ALA A 457 4.51 9.57 0.51
CA ALA A 457 5.28 10.56 1.25
C ALA A 457 4.51 11.88 1.35
N PHE A 458 4.83 12.69 2.36
CA PHE A 458 4.36 14.08 2.36
C PHE A 458 4.89 14.80 1.11
N HIS A 459 4.10 15.77 0.65
CA HIS A 459 4.49 16.66 -0.42
C HIS A 459 5.10 17.92 0.20
N ILE A 460 6.35 18.18 -0.15
CA ILE A 460 7.14 19.32 0.33
C ILE A 460 7.22 20.30 -0.82
N THR A 461 6.76 21.53 -0.59
CA THR A 461 6.85 22.64 -1.55
C THR A 461 8.12 23.45 -1.33
N ASP A 462 8.46 24.33 -2.27
CA ASP A 462 9.61 25.24 -2.11
C ASP A 462 9.46 26.15 -0.88
N THR A 463 8.24 26.61 -0.60
CA THR A 463 7.91 27.40 0.60
C THR A 463 8.12 26.59 1.89
N ASP A 464 7.80 25.30 1.86
CA ASP A 464 8.11 24.40 2.98
C ASP A 464 9.64 24.29 3.15
N LEU A 465 10.41 24.14 2.07
CA LEU A 465 11.88 24.10 2.16
C LEU A 465 12.48 25.38 2.75
N ASP A 466 11.98 26.56 2.39
CA ASP A 466 12.40 27.83 2.97
C ASP A 466 12.09 27.90 4.48
N THR A 467 10.91 27.39 4.86
CA THR A 467 10.48 27.27 6.27
C THR A 467 11.41 26.33 7.04
N LEU A 468 11.74 25.18 6.45
CA LEU A 468 12.63 24.17 7.01
C LEU A 468 14.06 24.73 7.19
N ALA A 469 14.59 25.40 6.17
CA ALA A 469 15.92 26.01 6.22
C ALA A 469 15.98 27.08 7.32
N SER A 470 14.96 27.96 7.38
CA SER A 470 14.88 28.99 8.42
C SER A 470 14.75 28.40 9.83
N PHE A 471 13.96 27.35 9.98
CA PHE A 471 13.79 26.64 11.25
C PHE A 471 15.09 25.99 11.73
N ALA A 472 15.79 25.28 10.84
CA ALA A 472 17.04 24.60 11.16
C ALA A 472 18.17 25.59 11.48
N ALA A 473 18.25 26.70 10.73
CA ALA A 473 19.26 27.74 10.93
C ALA A 473 18.98 28.64 12.15
N GLY A 474 17.75 28.65 12.67
CA GLY A 474 17.34 29.55 13.75
C GLY A 474 17.30 31.03 13.36
N ARG A 475 17.33 31.33 12.06
CA ARG A 475 17.29 32.68 11.46
C ARG A 475 16.53 32.62 10.15
N LEU A 476 15.94 33.74 9.74
CA LEU A 476 15.31 33.85 8.42
C LEU A 476 16.35 33.62 7.32
N VAL A 477 16.12 32.61 6.49
CA VAL A 477 16.89 32.35 5.27
C VAL A 477 16.08 32.93 4.11
N ARG A 478 16.54 34.07 3.56
CA ARG A 478 15.96 34.62 2.33
C ARG A 478 16.73 34.04 1.14
N ARG A 479 16.07 33.22 0.32
CA ARG A 479 16.59 32.94 -1.03
C ARG A 479 16.49 34.22 -1.87
N ALA A 480 17.45 34.43 -2.76
CA ALA A 480 17.40 35.55 -3.69
C ALA A 480 16.08 35.47 -4.49
N GLN A 481 15.36 36.58 -4.60
CA GLN A 481 14.13 36.64 -5.38
C GLN A 481 14.52 36.39 -6.84
N VAL A 482 14.08 35.28 -7.42
CA VAL A 482 14.26 35.02 -8.85
C VAL A 482 13.33 36.00 -9.57
N LEU A 483 13.89 37.13 -9.98
CA LEU A 483 13.18 38.08 -10.82
C LEU A 483 12.89 37.40 -12.16
N PRO A 484 11.69 37.57 -12.75
CA PRO A 484 11.44 37.12 -14.10
C PRO A 484 12.51 37.69 -15.03
N PHE A 485 13.02 36.86 -15.92
CA PHE A 485 13.95 37.31 -16.94
C PHE A 485 13.29 38.45 -17.73
N PRO A 486 13.98 39.59 -17.97
CA PRO A 486 13.39 40.69 -18.72
C PRO A 486 12.88 40.17 -20.06
N ASP A 487 11.61 40.43 -20.37
CA ASP A 487 10.98 40.00 -21.61
C ASP A 487 11.82 40.53 -22.78
N GLN A 488 12.25 39.65 -23.70
CA GLN A 488 13.06 40.04 -24.86
C GLN A 488 12.28 40.88 -25.90
N SER A 489 11.08 41.34 -25.56
CA SER A 489 10.26 42.22 -26.39
C SER A 489 10.70 43.68 -26.39
N MET A 490 11.80 44.05 -25.71
CA MET A 490 12.39 45.37 -25.90
C MET A 490 13.24 45.41 -27.19
N PRO A 491 12.89 46.27 -28.17
CA PRO A 491 13.69 46.44 -29.37
C PRO A 491 15.12 46.88 -29.01
N TRP A 492 16.10 46.37 -29.78
CA TRP A 492 17.53 46.55 -29.56
C TRP A 492 18.03 48.02 -29.54
N THR A 493 17.17 48.99 -29.83
CA THR A 493 17.53 50.40 -30.00
C THR A 493 17.67 51.20 -28.70
N GLU A 494 17.33 50.65 -27.53
CA GLU A 494 17.42 51.38 -26.24
C GLU A 494 18.47 50.84 -25.25
N ARG A 495 19.33 49.89 -25.67
CA ARG A 495 20.34 49.31 -24.75
C ARG A 495 21.57 50.17 -24.49
N ASP A 496 21.75 51.25 -25.24
CA ASP A 496 22.95 52.12 -25.14
C ASP A 496 22.68 53.46 -24.42
N ALA A 497 21.58 53.57 -23.67
CA ALA A 497 21.28 54.76 -22.88
C ALA A 497 20.76 54.42 -21.47
N ALA A 498 21.62 53.81 -20.64
CA ALA A 498 21.51 53.82 -19.18
C ALA A 498 22.87 53.61 -18.51
#